data_AF-S8DKE4-F1
#
_entry.id   AF-S8DKE4-F1
#
_cell.length_a   1.000
_cell.length_b   1.000
_cell.length_c   1.000
_cell.angle_alpha   90.00
_cell.angle_beta   90.00
_cell.angle_gamma   90.00
#
_symmetry.space_group_name_H-M   'P 1'
#
loop_
_entity.id
_entity.type
_entity.pdbx_description
1 polymer ?
#
loop_
_entity_poly.entity_id
_entity_poly.type
_entity_poly.pdbx_seq_one_letter_code
_entity_poly.pdbx_strand_id
1 'polypeptide(L)'
;MWTKRYLTLGENRPTWALAADVLIGLSASREAGAIRKSAQINTFLQSWSPALHKASKLPEYLKRMLSTARKYNVSFAAIKMDKQMKSNLPIWYHLGATKKLRLLNNTRISDCLRTNHEATVVADILKIVKRECYRKARERGNDYIPEDCSCAACTTDRQNGCAHPRKCCREAERALAEVKPKWHPEVDNPLDGLSLTKHRQEANDKALTEGGTLTFDPSLTQKGDLSTAFRVFVDPAVHDEPPAIRRARGRIVTAETCVI
;
A
#
# COMPACT_ATOMS: atom_id res chain seq x y z
N MET A 1 0.27 0.60 25.89
CA MET A 1 0.29 1.67 24.86
C MET A 1 -0.85 1.47 23.86
N TRP A 2 -1.82 2.40 23.81
CA TRP A 2 -3.02 2.28 22.97
C TRP A 2 -2.71 2.40 21.46
N THR A 3 -1.87 3.35 21.06
CA THR A 3 -1.47 3.56 19.65
C THR A 3 -0.82 2.31 19.05
N LYS A 4 0.11 1.66 19.77
CA LYS A 4 0.76 0.42 19.30
C LYS A 4 -0.26 -0.68 18.99
N ARG A 5 -1.25 -0.87 19.87
CA ARG A 5 -2.32 -1.88 19.69
C ARG A 5 -3.29 -1.50 18.57
N TYR A 6 -3.58 -0.21 18.39
CA TYR A 6 -4.41 0.28 17.29
C TYR A 6 -3.77 0.02 15.92
N LEU A 7 -2.44 0.14 15.83
CA LEU A 7 -1.66 -0.09 14.62
C LEU A 7 -1.34 -1.57 14.34
N THR A 8 -1.87 -2.50 15.14
CA THR A 8 -1.89 -3.92 14.79
C THR A 8 -2.99 -4.13 13.74
N LEU A 9 -2.63 -4.56 12.53
CA LEU A 9 -3.54 -4.62 11.38
C LEU A 9 -3.87 -6.05 10.90
N GLY A 10 -3.07 -7.05 11.30
CA GLY A 10 -3.32 -8.46 11.02
C GLY A 10 -4.26 -9.17 11.99
N GLU A 11 -4.12 -10.49 12.11
CA GLU A 11 -5.03 -11.37 12.88
C GLU A 11 -5.15 -11.00 14.37
N ASN A 12 -4.08 -10.44 14.95
CA ASN A 12 -4.05 -10.00 16.34
C ASN A 12 -4.66 -8.60 16.56
N ARG A 13 -5.35 -8.04 15.56
CA ARG A 13 -5.97 -6.72 15.64
C ARG A 13 -7.09 -6.73 16.68
N PRO A 14 -7.04 -5.87 17.71
CA PRO A 14 -8.05 -5.88 18.75
C PRO A 14 -9.39 -5.35 18.22
N THR A 15 -10.50 -5.97 18.61
CA THR A 15 -11.85 -5.65 18.13
C THR A 15 -12.22 -4.18 18.31
N TRP A 16 -11.80 -3.55 19.42
CA TRP A 16 -12.06 -2.12 19.66
C TRP A 16 -11.42 -1.22 18.60
N ALA A 17 -10.33 -1.63 17.95
CA ALA A 17 -9.69 -0.85 16.90
C ALA A 17 -10.58 -0.77 15.64
N LEU A 18 -11.38 -1.80 15.36
CA LEU A 18 -12.37 -1.77 14.27
C LEU A 18 -13.45 -0.72 14.54
N ALA A 19 -13.96 -0.66 15.78
CA ALA A 19 -14.89 0.39 16.19
C ALA A 19 -14.23 1.78 16.15
N ALA A 20 -12.95 1.87 16.54
CA ALA A 20 -12.19 3.12 16.46
C ALA A 20 -12.03 3.61 15.01
N ASP A 21 -11.77 2.72 14.04
CA ASP A 21 -11.70 3.10 12.62
C ASP A 21 -12.98 3.79 12.15
N VAL A 22 -14.15 3.25 12.52
CA VAL A 22 -15.46 3.84 12.19
C VAL A 22 -15.63 5.22 12.83
N LEU A 23 -15.34 5.35 14.14
CA LEU A 23 -15.45 6.62 14.86
C LEU A 23 -14.51 7.69 14.29
N ILE A 24 -13.30 7.28 13.93
CA ILE A 24 -12.29 8.12 13.29
C ILE A 24 -12.76 8.56 11.90
N GLY A 25 -13.29 7.64 11.08
CA GLY A 25 -13.81 7.93 9.75
C GLY A 25 -15.01 8.89 9.75
N LEU A 26 -15.94 8.72 10.70
CA LEU A 26 -17.06 9.66 10.92
C LEU A 26 -16.60 11.07 11.31
N SER A 27 -15.39 11.17 11.88
CA SER A 27 -14.79 12.42 12.31
C SER A 27 -13.73 12.94 11.34
N ALA A 28 -13.75 12.53 10.06
CA ALA A 28 -12.84 13.05 9.04
C ALA A 28 -12.85 14.59 9.01
N SER A 29 -11.68 15.21 8.96
CA SER A 29 -11.56 16.67 8.98
C SER A 29 -12.06 17.30 7.68
N ARG A 30 -12.52 18.56 7.78
CA ARG A 30 -12.91 19.34 6.58
C ARG A 30 -11.74 19.54 5.62
N GLU A 31 -10.53 19.73 6.14
CA GLU A 31 -9.29 19.84 5.35
C GLU A 31 -9.01 18.60 4.51
N ALA A 32 -9.37 17.42 5.03
CA ALA A 32 -9.22 16.17 4.29
C ALA A 32 -10.22 16.02 3.13
N GLY A 33 -11.18 16.94 3.02
CA GLY A 33 -12.17 16.99 1.95
C GLY A 33 -13.33 16.01 2.13
N ALA A 34 -14.19 15.92 1.11
CA ALA A 34 -15.33 15.02 1.08
C ALA A 34 -14.89 13.56 0.81
N ILE A 35 -14.30 12.93 1.82
CA ILE A 35 -13.82 11.55 1.72
C ILE A 35 -15.00 10.60 1.70
N ARG A 36 -15.02 9.71 0.71
CA ARG A 36 -16.00 8.63 0.64
C ARG A 36 -15.81 7.66 1.80
N LYS A 37 -16.88 7.34 2.53
CA LYS A 37 -16.84 6.39 3.65
C LYS A 37 -16.30 5.02 3.25
N SER A 38 -16.66 4.53 2.05
CA SER A 38 -16.14 3.27 1.49
C SER A 38 -14.64 3.28 1.18
N ALA A 39 -14.01 4.45 1.16
CA ALA A 39 -12.58 4.61 0.97
C ALA A 39 -11.81 4.73 2.30
N GLN A 40 -12.49 4.87 3.44
CA GLN A 40 -11.85 5.06 4.74
C GLN A 40 -11.44 3.72 5.33
N ILE A 41 -10.13 3.51 5.49
CA ILE A 41 -9.58 2.28 6.08
C ILE A 41 -8.82 2.64 7.36
N ASN A 42 -7.70 3.34 7.23
CA ASN A 42 -6.86 3.70 8.36
C ASN A 42 -6.11 5.01 8.06
N THR A 43 -6.22 5.98 8.97
CA THR A 43 -5.62 7.31 8.81
C THR A 43 -4.09 7.30 8.82
N PHE A 44 -3.44 6.24 9.30
CA PHE A 44 -1.97 6.09 9.24
C PHE A 44 -1.48 5.42 7.94
N LEU A 45 -2.39 4.83 7.16
CA LEU A 45 -2.12 4.24 5.84
C LEU A 45 -2.67 5.08 4.69
N GLN A 46 -3.26 6.24 4.99
CA GLN A 46 -3.91 7.10 4.01
C GLN A 46 -3.59 8.56 4.28
N SER A 47 -3.70 9.40 3.25
CA SER A 47 -3.32 10.81 3.25
C SER A 47 -4.35 11.75 3.91
N TRP A 48 -5.36 11.21 4.59
CA TRP A 48 -6.40 11.99 5.27
C TRP A 48 -6.28 11.91 6.78
N SER A 49 -6.89 12.89 7.46
CA SER A 49 -6.88 12.93 8.92
C SER A 49 -8.21 13.32 9.56
N PRO A 50 -8.52 12.81 10.76
CA PRO A 50 -9.70 13.20 11.51
C PRO A 50 -9.55 14.58 12.17
N ALA A 51 -10.68 15.22 12.45
CA ALA A 51 -10.75 16.43 13.25
C ALA A 51 -10.43 16.12 14.71
N LEU A 52 -9.35 16.72 15.24
CA LEU A 52 -8.90 16.53 16.61
C LEU A 52 -9.21 17.73 17.54
N HIS A 53 -9.81 18.80 17.02
CA HIS A 53 -10.16 19.98 17.81
C HIS A 53 -11.26 19.69 18.84
N LYS A 54 -11.41 20.55 19.86
CA LYS A 54 -12.36 20.37 20.97
C LYS A 54 -13.80 20.08 20.50
N ALA A 55 -14.30 20.81 19.51
CA ALA A 55 -15.64 20.65 18.95
C ALA A 55 -15.88 19.36 18.12
N SER A 56 -14.85 18.53 17.90
CA SER A 56 -15.01 17.27 17.17
C SER A 56 -15.80 16.27 18.02
N LYS A 57 -16.67 15.49 17.37
CA LYS A 57 -17.46 14.43 18.00
C LYS A 57 -16.62 13.18 18.35
N LEU A 58 -15.34 13.16 17.97
CA LEU A 58 -14.44 12.08 18.32
C LEU A 58 -14.23 12.01 19.84
N PRO A 59 -14.37 10.83 20.49
CA PRO A 59 -14.12 10.67 21.91
C PRO A 59 -12.72 11.13 22.33
N GLU A 60 -12.62 11.70 23.54
CA GLU A 60 -11.38 12.32 24.03
C GLU A 60 -10.20 11.34 24.10
N TYR A 61 -10.45 10.08 24.44
CA TYR A 61 -9.39 9.06 24.46
C TYR A 61 -8.81 8.78 23.07
N LEU A 62 -9.63 8.79 22.01
CA LEU A 62 -9.16 8.64 20.62
C LEU A 62 -8.41 9.90 20.16
N LYS A 63 -8.91 11.09 20.52
CA LYS A 63 -8.21 12.35 20.26
C LYS A 63 -6.82 12.34 20.89
N ARG A 64 -6.69 11.94 22.16
CA ARG A 64 -5.41 11.82 22.86
C ARG A 64 -4.50 10.78 22.21
N MET A 65 -5.02 9.61 21.82
CA MET A 65 -4.26 8.56 21.13
C MET A 65 -3.66 9.08 19.81
N LEU A 66 -4.49 9.70 18.97
CA LEU A 66 -4.08 10.24 17.68
C LEU A 66 -3.16 11.45 17.81
N SER A 67 -3.43 12.33 18.77
CA SER A 67 -2.57 13.50 19.04
C SER A 67 -1.19 13.07 19.54
N THR A 68 -1.12 12.03 20.37
CA THR A 68 0.14 11.43 20.80
C THR A 68 0.89 10.84 19.60
N ALA A 69 0.19 10.10 18.74
CA ALA A 69 0.79 9.54 17.53
C ALA A 69 1.34 10.64 16.60
N ARG A 70 0.60 11.74 16.42
CA ARG A 70 1.05 12.91 15.66
C ARG A 70 2.25 13.61 16.30
N LYS A 71 2.22 13.84 17.62
CA LYS A 71 3.31 14.48 18.38
C LYS A 71 4.64 13.74 18.18
N TYR A 72 4.58 12.40 18.11
CA TYR A 72 5.75 11.55 17.93
C TYR A 72 5.97 11.11 16.49
N ASN A 73 5.33 11.76 15.50
CA ASN A 73 5.44 11.43 14.07
C ASN A 73 5.37 9.92 13.79
N VAL A 74 4.36 9.27 14.38
CA VAL A 74 4.10 7.86 14.12
C VAL A 74 3.59 7.72 12.69
N SER A 75 4.30 6.95 11.88
CA SER A 75 3.99 6.82 10.46
C SER A 75 4.37 5.47 9.88
N PHE A 76 3.72 5.10 8.77
CA PHE A 76 4.09 3.94 7.97
C PHE A 76 5.35 4.26 7.17
N ALA A 77 6.50 3.78 7.63
CA ALA A 77 7.82 4.21 7.14
C ALA A 77 8.71 3.01 6.79
N ALA A 78 8.20 2.13 5.93
CA ALA A 78 9.02 1.06 5.38
C ALA A 78 10.08 1.62 4.42
N ILE A 79 11.33 1.18 4.62
CA ILE A 79 12.47 1.48 3.72
C ILE A 79 12.29 0.70 2.41
N LYS A 80 12.12 -0.62 2.53
CA LYS A 80 11.77 -1.54 1.44
C LYS A 80 10.62 -2.42 1.89
N MET A 81 9.73 -2.77 0.97
CA MET A 81 8.58 -3.64 1.21
C MET A 81 8.56 -4.74 0.17
N ASP A 82 8.22 -5.95 0.55
CA ASP A 82 7.93 -7.00 -0.42
C ASP A 82 6.64 -6.71 -1.22
N LYS A 83 6.44 -7.50 -2.27
CA LYS A 83 5.29 -7.37 -3.17
C LYS A 83 3.96 -7.56 -2.45
N GLN A 84 3.89 -8.47 -1.49
CA GLN A 84 2.68 -8.75 -0.73
C GLN A 84 2.27 -7.53 0.11
N MET A 85 3.22 -6.96 0.85
CA MET A 85 2.98 -5.78 1.67
C MET A 85 2.57 -4.57 0.81
N LYS A 86 3.22 -4.33 -0.34
CA LYS A 86 2.81 -3.30 -1.30
C LYS A 86 1.38 -3.51 -1.81
N SER A 87 0.99 -4.76 -2.05
CA SER A 87 -0.34 -5.12 -2.57
C SER A 87 -1.47 -4.91 -1.55
N ASN A 88 -1.15 -4.98 -0.26
CA ASN A 88 -2.10 -4.79 0.84
C ASN A 88 -2.33 -3.31 1.20
N LEU A 89 -1.62 -2.37 0.57
CA LEU A 89 -1.82 -0.95 0.82
C LEU A 89 -3.17 -0.46 0.28
N PRO A 90 -3.84 0.49 0.97
CA PRO A 90 -5.04 1.14 0.44
C PRO A 90 -4.77 1.88 -0.87
N ILE A 91 -5.54 1.62 -1.93
CA ILE A 91 -5.38 2.37 -3.20
C ILE A 91 -5.97 3.79 -3.11
N TRP A 92 -7.06 3.96 -2.37
CA TRP A 92 -7.73 5.24 -2.25
C TRP A 92 -7.05 6.10 -1.20
N TYR A 93 -6.87 7.39 -1.49
CA TYR A 93 -6.14 8.30 -0.61
C TYR A 93 -4.75 7.77 -0.23
N HIS A 94 -4.12 7.02 -1.13
CA HIS A 94 -2.85 6.31 -0.93
C HIS A 94 -1.72 7.24 -0.43
N LEU A 95 -0.83 6.74 0.44
CA LEU A 95 0.30 7.51 1.01
C LEU A 95 1.22 8.09 -0.06
N GLY A 96 1.63 7.26 -1.02
CA GLY A 96 2.42 7.67 -2.19
C GLY A 96 1.63 8.21 -3.38
N ALA A 97 0.44 8.79 -3.18
CA ALA A 97 -0.40 9.28 -4.28
C ALA A 97 0.16 10.54 -4.94
N THR A 98 0.22 10.56 -6.27
CA THR A 98 0.44 11.80 -7.04
C THR A 98 -0.77 12.72 -6.94
N LYS A 99 -0.62 13.99 -7.36
CA LYS A 99 -1.76 14.93 -7.47
C LYS A 99 -2.88 14.36 -8.35
N LYS A 100 -2.53 13.62 -9.42
CA LYS A 100 -3.50 13.00 -10.33
C LYS A 100 -4.28 11.88 -9.63
N LEU A 101 -3.62 10.99 -8.89
CA LEU A 101 -4.32 9.95 -8.14
C LEU A 101 -5.32 10.55 -7.13
N ARG A 102 -4.99 11.68 -6.51
CA ARG A 102 -5.91 12.38 -5.61
C ARG A 102 -7.18 12.86 -6.31
N LEU A 103 -7.09 13.28 -7.58
CA LEU A 103 -8.26 13.69 -8.38
C LEU A 103 -9.14 12.49 -8.76
N LEU A 104 -8.56 11.31 -8.93
CA LEU A 104 -9.31 10.09 -9.25
C LEU A 104 -10.12 9.60 -8.05
N ASN A 105 -9.72 9.90 -6.81
CA ASN A 105 -10.37 9.37 -5.60
C ASN A 105 -11.88 9.58 -5.51
N ASN A 106 -12.46 10.59 -6.17
CA ASN A 106 -13.89 10.95 -6.04
C ASN A 106 -14.66 10.90 -7.37
N THR A 107 -14.11 10.25 -8.41
CA THR A 107 -14.86 10.07 -9.67
C THR A 107 -15.99 9.06 -9.50
N ARG A 108 -17.03 9.17 -10.33
CA ARG A 108 -18.14 8.19 -10.35
C ARG A 108 -17.67 6.76 -10.64
N ILE A 109 -16.61 6.63 -11.45
CA ILE A 109 -16.03 5.32 -11.79
C ILE A 109 -15.28 4.76 -10.58
N SER A 110 -14.52 5.60 -9.85
CA SER A 110 -13.90 5.18 -8.59
C SER A 110 -14.90 4.85 -7.48
N ASP A 111 -16.07 5.51 -7.45
CA ASP A 111 -17.18 5.10 -6.60
C ASP A 111 -17.67 3.69 -6.98
N CYS A 112 -17.89 3.42 -8.28
CA CYS A 112 -18.25 2.08 -8.76
C CYS A 112 -17.19 1.02 -8.45
N LEU A 113 -15.89 1.35 -8.59
CA LEU A 113 -14.79 0.46 -8.22
C LEU A 113 -14.85 0.07 -6.74
N ARG A 114 -15.23 0.99 -5.85
CA ARG A 114 -15.37 0.71 -4.41
C ARG A 114 -16.62 -0.07 -4.07
N THR A 115 -17.76 0.29 -4.64
CA THR A 115 -19.06 -0.26 -4.20
C THR A 115 -19.43 -1.55 -4.91
N ASN A 116 -19.15 -1.66 -6.22
CA ASN A 116 -19.63 -2.78 -7.03
C ASN A 116 -18.52 -3.78 -7.34
N HIS A 117 -17.26 -3.33 -7.33
CA HIS A 117 -16.08 -4.21 -7.50
C HIS A 117 -15.30 -4.43 -6.20
N GLU A 118 -15.73 -3.81 -5.09
CA GLU A 118 -15.12 -3.94 -3.77
C GLU A 118 -13.61 -3.64 -3.74
N ALA A 119 -13.13 -2.79 -4.65
CA ALA A 119 -11.72 -2.48 -4.75
C ALA A 119 -11.31 -1.53 -3.62
N THR A 120 -10.50 -2.03 -2.68
CA THR A 120 -10.07 -1.29 -1.48
C THR A 120 -8.54 -1.18 -1.39
N VAL A 121 -7.84 -2.25 -1.79
CA VAL A 121 -6.37 -2.34 -1.76
C VAL A 121 -5.78 -2.39 -3.17
N VAL A 122 -4.47 -2.19 -3.29
CA VAL A 122 -3.76 -2.25 -4.57
C VAL A 122 -3.91 -3.63 -5.25
N ALA A 123 -3.99 -4.72 -4.48
CA ALA A 123 -4.25 -6.06 -5.01
C ALA A 123 -5.56 -6.16 -5.80
N ASP A 124 -6.64 -5.51 -5.33
CA ASP A 124 -7.94 -5.56 -5.99
C ASP A 124 -7.89 -4.87 -7.36
N ILE A 125 -7.22 -3.73 -7.40
CA ILE A 125 -7.00 -2.95 -8.62
C ILE A 125 -6.14 -3.75 -9.62
N LEU A 126 -5.07 -4.39 -9.15
CA LEU A 126 -4.27 -5.28 -9.99
C LEU A 126 -5.11 -6.41 -10.59
N LYS A 127 -6.00 -7.04 -9.79
CA LYS A 127 -6.89 -8.10 -10.27
C LYS A 127 -7.82 -7.58 -11.37
N ILE A 128 -8.36 -6.37 -11.22
CA ILE A 128 -9.23 -5.72 -12.22
C ILE A 128 -8.45 -5.39 -13.51
N VAL A 129 -7.24 -4.84 -13.40
CA VAL A 129 -6.40 -4.47 -14.55
C VAL A 129 -5.92 -5.70 -15.32
N LYS A 130 -5.63 -6.81 -14.62
CA LYS A 130 -5.12 -8.06 -15.21
C LYS A 130 -6.18 -8.95 -15.83
N ARG A 131 -7.44 -8.50 -15.89
CA ARG A 131 -8.51 -9.25 -16.55
C ARG A 131 -8.16 -9.47 -18.02
N GLU A 132 -8.14 -10.73 -18.43
CA GLU A 132 -7.75 -11.14 -19.78
C GLU A 132 -8.57 -10.43 -20.87
N CYS A 133 -9.88 -10.31 -20.66
CA CYS A 133 -10.79 -9.64 -21.60
C CYS A 133 -10.50 -8.15 -21.81
N TYR A 134 -9.91 -7.47 -20.83
CA TYR A 134 -9.48 -6.08 -20.91
C TYR A 134 -8.10 -6.01 -21.56
N ARG A 135 -7.16 -6.86 -21.13
CA ARG A 135 -5.80 -6.92 -21.67
C ARG A 135 -5.78 -7.21 -23.17
N LYS A 136 -6.56 -8.21 -23.62
CA LYS A 136 -6.76 -8.53 -25.04
C LYS A 136 -7.35 -7.37 -25.84
N ALA A 137 -8.22 -6.58 -25.23
CA ALA A 137 -8.81 -5.41 -25.90
C ALA A 137 -7.79 -4.28 -26.05
N ARG A 138 -6.94 -4.06 -25.03
CA ARG A 138 -5.84 -3.07 -25.04
C ARG A 138 -4.72 -3.45 -26.02
N GLU A 139 -4.35 -4.73 -26.08
CA GLU A 139 -3.30 -5.26 -26.97
C GLU A 139 -3.62 -5.05 -28.46
N ARG A 140 -4.90 -4.93 -28.83
CA ARG A 140 -5.33 -4.62 -30.21
C ARG A 140 -4.94 -3.21 -30.66
N GLY A 141 -4.41 -2.37 -29.78
CA GLY A 141 -3.80 -1.08 -30.14
C GLY A 141 -4.78 0.04 -30.49
N ASN A 142 -6.09 -0.22 -30.44
CA ASN A 142 -7.09 0.81 -30.68
C ASN A 142 -7.36 1.60 -29.39
N ASP A 143 -7.40 2.93 -29.49
CA ASP A 143 -7.81 3.81 -28.38
C ASP A 143 -9.24 3.52 -27.89
N TYR A 144 -10.05 2.91 -28.77
CA TYR A 144 -11.39 2.46 -28.47
C TYR A 144 -11.41 1.02 -27.95
N ILE A 145 -11.88 0.85 -26.71
CA ILE A 145 -12.11 -0.45 -26.08
C ILE A 145 -13.63 -0.71 -26.06
N PRO A 146 -14.15 -1.73 -26.78
CA PRO A 146 -15.58 -2.04 -26.79
C PRO A 146 -16.12 -2.32 -25.39
N GLU A 147 -17.37 -1.97 -25.07
CA GLU A 147 -17.92 -2.07 -23.70
C GLU A 147 -18.80 -3.31 -23.46
N ASP A 148 -19.15 -4.01 -24.53
CA ASP A 148 -20.11 -5.11 -24.65
C ASP A 148 -19.49 -6.49 -24.38
N CYS A 149 -18.45 -6.56 -23.55
CA CYS A 149 -17.80 -7.83 -23.25
C CYS A 149 -18.76 -8.84 -22.58
N SER A 150 -18.93 -10.02 -23.17
CA SER A 150 -19.81 -11.08 -22.66
C SER A 150 -19.12 -12.11 -21.75
N CYS A 151 -17.88 -11.84 -21.31
CA CYS A 151 -17.16 -12.78 -20.45
C CYS A 151 -17.81 -12.88 -19.06
N ALA A 152 -17.63 -14.02 -18.40
CA ALA A 152 -18.22 -14.29 -17.08
C ALA A 152 -17.95 -13.16 -16.07
N ALA A 153 -16.71 -12.68 -15.97
CA ALA A 153 -16.34 -11.60 -15.06
C ALA A 153 -17.10 -10.28 -15.32
N CYS A 154 -17.22 -9.86 -16.60
CA CYS A 154 -17.96 -8.65 -16.94
C CYS A 154 -19.48 -8.83 -16.72
N THR A 155 -20.01 -10.03 -16.95
CA THR A 155 -21.41 -10.36 -16.67
C THR A 155 -21.70 -10.29 -15.18
N THR A 156 -20.83 -10.85 -14.32
CA THR A 156 -20.95 -10.74 -12.86
C THR A 156 -20.87 -9.30 -12.39
N ASP A 157 -19.94 -8.50 -12.91
CA ASP A 157 -19.87 -7.08 -12.54
C ASP A 157 -21.17 -6.33 -12.87
N ARG A 158 -21.78 -6.62 -14.04
CA ARG A 158 -23.08 -6.03 -14.42
C ARG A 158 -24.21 -6.46 -13.50
N GLN A 159 -24.22 -7.72 -13.08
CA GLN A 159 -25.17 -8.22 -12.08
C GLN A 159 -24.98 -7.53 -10.72
N ASN A 160 -23.75 -7.17 -10.37
CA ASN A 160 -23.42 -6.39 -9.17
C ASN A 160 -23.67 -4.87 -9.35
N GLY A 161 -24.29 -4.43 -10.44
CA GLY A 161 -24.68 -3.04 -10.68
C GLY A 161 -23.65 -2.18 -11.41
N CYS A 162 -22.54 -2.74 -11.92
CA CYS A 162 -21.61 -2.00 -12.77
C CYS A 162 -22.13 -1.88 -14.21
N ALA A 163 -22.45 -0.68 -14.66
CA ALA A 163 -22.91 -0.45 -16.03
C ALA A 163 -21.83 -0.74 -17.09
N HIS A 164 -20.57 -0.40 -16.79
CA HIS A 164 -19.47 -0.43 -17.77
C HIS A 164 -18.18 -1.05 -17.20
N PRO A 165 -18.08 -2.39 -17.09
CA PRO A 165 -16.94 -3.05 -16.47
C PRO A 165 -15.58 -2.69 -17.06
N ARG A 166 -15.50 -2.52 -18.39
CA ARG A 166 -14.24 -2.15 -19.07
C ARG A 166 -13.83 -0.69 -18.84
N LYS A 167 -14.78 0.23 -18.61
CA LYS A 167 -14.46 1.59 -18.15
C LYS A 167 -13.83 1.56 -16.76
N CYS A 168 -14.35 0.71 -15.86
CA CYS A 168 -13.76 0.49 -14.53
C CYS A 168 -12.35 -0.09 -14.64
N CYS A 169 -12.09 -1.04 -15.54
CA CYS A 169 -10.73 -1.55 -15.79
C CYS A 169 -9.75 -0.44 -16.21
N ARG A 170 -10.18 0.45 -17.11
CA ARG A 170 -9.35 1.58 -17.55
C ARG A 170 -9.08 2.58 -16.43
N GLU A 171 -10.08 2.88 -15.61
CA GLU A 171 -9.89 3.78 -14.45
C GLU A 171 -8.98 3.13 -13.38
N ALA A 172 -9.12 1.82 -13.16
CA ALA A 172 -8.25 1.06 -12.29
C ALA A 172 -6.78 1.09 -12.78
N GLU A 173 -6.56 0.96 -14.09
CA GLU A 173 -5.23 1.08 -14.70
C GLU A 173 -4.64 2.48 -14.49
N ARG A 174 -5.45 3.54 -14.69
CA ARG A 174 -5.03 4.92 -14.43
C ARG A 174 -4.67 5.15 -12.97
N ALA A 175 -5.48 4.64 -12.05
CA ALA A 175 -5.21 4.76 -10.62
C ALA A 175 -3.90 4.06 -10.24
N LEU A 176 -3.68 2.85 -10.77
CA LEU A 176 -2.47 2.07 -10.52
C LEU A 176 -1.21 2.74 -11.09
N ALA A 177 -1.28 3.29 -12.30
CA ALA A 177 -0.16 3.98 -12.95
C ALA A 177 0.31 5.22 -12.17
N GLU A 178 -0.56 5.81 -11.35
CA GLU A 178 -0.26 6.99 -10.53
C GLU A 178 0.23 6.64 -9.12
N VAL A 179 0.42 5.35 -8.80
CA VAL A 179 1.08 4.91 -7.57
C VAL A 179 2.60 5.01 -7.75
N LYS A 180 3.27 5.79 -6.89
CA LYS A 180 4.72 5.97 -6.95
C LYS A 180 5.48 4.62 -6.88
N PRO A 181 6.62 4.46 -7.58
CA PRO A 181 7.38 3.21 -7.68
C PRO A 181 7.70 2.51 -6.34
N LYS A 182 8.01 3.29 -5.29
CA LYS A 182 8.26 2.77 -3.93
C LYS A 182 7.13 1.87 -3.41
N TRP A 183 5.90 2.20 -3.76
CA TRP A 183 4.68 1.56 -3.27
C TRP A 183 4.02 0.64 -4.30
N HIS A 184 4.52 0.63 -5.55
CA HIS A 184 3.94 -0.14 -6.63
C HIS A 184 4.38 -1.63 -6.54
N PRO A 185 3.45 -2.59 -6.45
CA PRO A 185 3.77 -4.01 -6.23
C PRO A 185 4.46 -4.70 -7.41
N GLU A 186 4.30 -4.17 -8.63
CA GLU A 186 5.01 -4.71 -9.81
C GLU A 186 6.37 -4.06 -10.04
N VAL A 187 6.75 -3.07 -9.23
CA VAL A 187 8.09 -2.49 -9.27
C VAL A 187 8.94 -3.15 -8.19
N ASP A 188 9.99 -3.83 -8.61
CA ASP A 188 10.94 -4.45 -7.71
C ASP A 188 11.72 -3.41 -6.90
N ASN A 189 12.11 -3.80 -5.68
CA ASN A 189 13.00 -2.95 -4.89
C ASN A 189 14.41 -2.98 -5.48
N PRO A 190 15.18 -1.88 -5.33
CA PRO A 190 16.59 -1.88 -5.74
C PRO A 190 17.36 -2.99 -5.02
N LEU A 191 18.19 -3.73 -5.78
CA LEU A 191 19.07 -4.76 -5.26
C LEU A 191 20.21 -4.11 -4.46
N ASP A 192 20.30 -4.42 -3.16
CA ASP A 192 21.35 -3.93 -2.25
C ASP A 192 22.34 -5.01 -1.80
N GLY A 193 22.02 -6.28 -2.05
CA GLY A 193 22.80 -7.44 -1.61
C GLY A 193 22.85 -7.59 -0.08
N LEU A 194 21.89 -7.01 0.66
CA LEU A 194 21.84 -7.09 2.12
C LEU A 194 21.03 -8.29 2.61
N SER A 195 19.98 -8.67 1.89
CA SER A 195 19.16 -9.82 2.26
C SER A 195 19.96 -11.12 2.22
N LEU A 196 19.83 -11.93 3.27
CA LEU A 196 20.39 -13.28 3.28
C LEU A 196 19.82 -14.14 2.16
N THR A 197 20.65 -15.05 1.63
CA THR A 197 20.20 -16.10 0.71
C THR A 197 19.38 -17.14 1.46
N LYS A 198 18.55 -17.91 0.75
CA LYS A 198 17.73 -18.99 1.34
C LYS A 198 18.57 -19.96 2.18
N HIS A 199 19.71 -20.40 1.64
CA HIS A 199 20.64 -21.27 2.35
C HIS A 199 21.17 -20.65 3.66
N ARG A 200 21.44 -19.33 3.68
CA ARG A 200 21.90 -18.64 4.90
C ARG A 200 20.77 -18.48 5.92
N GLN A 201 19.53 -18.29 5.47
CA GLN A 201 18.36 -18.30 6.34
C GLN A 201 18.15 -19.68 6.96
N GLU A 202 18.18 -20.75 6.16
CA GLU A 202 18.05 -22.13 6.64
C GLU A 202 19.17 -22.51 7.62
N ALA A 203 20.41 -22.09 7.36
CA ALA A 203 21.53 -22.30 8.28
C ALA A 203 21.34 -21.53 9.60
N ASN A 204 20.80 -20.31 9.55
CA ASN A 204 20.46 -19.55 10.76
C ASN A 204 19.34 -20.22 11.56
N ASP A 205 18.28 -20.70 10.92
CA ASP A 205 17.16 -21.39 11.59
C ASP A 205 17.65 -22.64 12.33
N LYS A 206 18.55 -23.41 11.69
CA LYS A 206 19.22 -24.56 12.31
C LYS A 206 20.08 -24.14 13.50
N ALA A 207 20.94 -23.13 13.31
CA ALA A 207 21.81 -22.63 14.38
C ALA A 207 21.03 -22.07 15.58
N LEU A 208 19.86 -21.47 15.37
CA LEU A 208 18.99 -20.98 16.45
C LEU A 208 18.47 -22.14 17.32
N THR A 209 18.22 -23.30 16.72
CA THR A 209 17.71 -24.50 17.39
C THR A 209 18.83 -25.28 18.09
N GLU A 210 20.02 -25.33 17.48
CA GLU A 210 21.15 -26.15 17.93
C GLU A 210 22.19 -25.38 18.77
N GLY A 211 22.02 -24.06 18.97
CA GLY A 211 22.97 -23.22 19.70
C GLY A 211 24.24 -22.88 18.89
N GLY A 212 24.13 -22.82 17.56
CA GLY A 212 25.24 -22.53 16.64
C GLY A 212 25.50 -21.04 16.41
N THR A 213 26.45 -20.74 15.52
CA THR A 213 26.76 -19.35 15.11
C THR A 213 25.72 -18.83 14.13
N LEU A 214 25.13 -17.68 14.46
CA LEU A 214 24.15 -16.99 13.60
C LEU A 214 24.83 -15.95 12.71
N THR A 215 24.49 -15.96 11.41
CA THR A 215 24.84 -14.86 10.51
C THR A 215 23.85 -13.73 10.69
N PHE A 216 24.32 -12.54 11.04
CA PHE A 216 23.46 -11.35 11.11
C PHE A 216 22.77 -11.08 9.76
N ASP A 217 21.46 -10.84 9.78
CA ASP A 217 20.68 -10.45 8.60
C ASP A 217 20.52 -8.92 8.56
N PRO A 218 21.27 -8.19 7.70
CA PRO A 218 21.14 -6.74 7.57
C PRO A 218 19.98 -6.34 6.63
N SER A 219 19.06 -7.26 6.28
CA SER A 219 17.92 -6.96 5.41
C SER A 219 17.08 -5.80 5.93
N LEU A 220 16.89 -4.80 5.07
CA LEU A 220 15.98 -3.67 5.31
C LEU A 220 14.60 -3.89 4.67
N THR A 221 14.40 -5.05 4.02
CA THR A 221 13.13 -5.39 3.36
C THR A 221 12.14 -5.92 4.38
N GLN A 222 11.08 -5.16 4.60
CA GLN A 222 9.98 -5.58 5.44
C GLN A 222 9.07 -6.56 4.69
N LYS A 223 8.66 -7.59 5.42
CA LYS A 223 7.81 -8.69 4.94
C LYS A 223 6.71 -8.94 5.96
N GLY A 224 5.60 -9.52 5.51
CA GLY A 224 4.48 -9.88 6.38
C GLY A 224 3.49 -8.74 6.61
N ASP A 225 2.99 -8.60 7.84
CA ASP A 225 1.89 -7.69 8.17
C ASP A 225 2.30 -6.21 8.14
N LEU A 226 1.38 -5.34 7.70
CA LEU A 226 1.58 -3.89 7.63
C LEU A 226 1.94 -3.27 9.00
N SER A 227 1.52 -3.88 10.11
CA SER A 227 1.84 -3.38 11.44
C SER A 227 3.35 -3.32 11.73
N THR A 228 4.13 -4.18 11.08
CA THR A 228 5.58 -4.25 11.27
C THR A 228 6.32 -3.03 10.71
N ALA A 229 5.68 -2.28 9.82
CA ALA A 229 6.27 -1.15 9.10
C ALA A 229 5.97 0.24 9.70
N PHE A 230 5.20 0.31 10.80
CA PHE A 230 5.06 1.56 11.54
C PHE A 230 6.34 1.88 12.32
N ARG A 231 6.73 3.16 12.29
CA ARG A 231 7.86 3.71 13.03
C ARG A 231 7.41 4.97 13.77
N VAL A 232 8.16 5.34 14.79
CA VAL A 232 7.99 6.58 15.55
C VAL A 232 9.18 7.50 15.25
N PHE A 233 9.03 8.80 15.48
CA PHE A 233 10.03 9.82 15.14
C PHE A 233 10.42 9.81 13.65
N VAL A 234 9.45 9.56 12.78
CA VAL A 234 9.68 9.53 11.33
C VAL A 234 9.75 10.96 10.80
N ASP A 235 10.71 11.22 9.91
CA ASP A 235 10.69 12.41 9.07
C ASP A 235 9.61 12.24 7.97
N PRO A 236 8.58 13.10 7.92
CA PRO A 236 7.52 13.02 6.91
C PRO A 236 8.03 13.02 5.46
N ALA A 237 9.19 13.62 5.16
CA ALA A 237 9.74 13.66 3.81
C ALA A 237 10.06 12.26 3.24
N VAL A 238 10.29 11.27 4.11
CA VAL A 238 10.67 9.88 3.73
C VAL A 238 9.61 9.16 2.90
N HIS A 239 8.35 9.61 2.91
CA HIS A 239 7.31 9.05 2.04
C HIS A 239 7.50 9.41 0.56
N ASP A 240 7.97 10.63 0.31
CA ASP A 240 8.18 11.17 -1.02
C ASP A 240 9.59 10.91 -1.52
N GLU A 241 10.57 10.98 -0.61
CA GLU A 241 11.98 10.77 -0.88
C GLU A 241 12.42 9.46 -0.19
N PRO A 242 12.50 8.34 -0.92
CA PRO A 242 13.03 7.12 -0.32
C PRO A 242 14.46 7.37 0.19
N PRO A 243 14.83 6.79 1.34
CA PRO A 243 16.18 6.96 1.88
C PRO A 243 17.22 6.46 0.88
N ALA A 244 18.44 6.98 0.95
CA ALA A 244 19.52 6.55 0.08
C ALA A 244 19.74 5.03 0.19
N ILE A 245 19.57 4.32 -0.92
CA ILE A 245 19.79 2.87 -0.99
C ILE A 245 21.18 2.61 -1.54
N ARG A 246 21.91 1.70 -0.88
CA ARG A 246 23.18 1.18 -1.39
C ARG A 246 22.95 0.60 -2.79
N ARG A 247 23.66 1.14 -3.79
CA ARG A 247 23.71 0.53 -5.12
C ARG A 247 24.43 -0.81 -5.03
N ALA A 248 23.92 -1.83 -5.72
CA ALA A 248 24.69 -3.06 -5.91
C ALA A 248 26.09 -2.70 -6.41
N ARG A 249 27.14 -3.24 -5.76
CA ARG A 249 28.50 -3.09 -6.29
C ARG A 249 28.48 -3.68 -7.69
N GLY A 250 28.81 -2.89 -8.71
CA GLY A 250 29.12 -3.44 -10.03
C GLY A 250 30.24 -4.49 -9.90
N ARG A 251 30.28 -5.47 -10.80
CA ARG A 251 31.47 -6.31 -10.94
C ARG A 251 32.65 -5.37 -11.22
N ILE A 252 33.59 -5.27 -10.29
CA ILE A 252 34.89 -4.69 -10.57
C ILE A 252 35.61 -5.76 -11.39
N VAL A 253 35.61 -5.60 -12.71
CA VAL A 253 36.51 -6.38 -13.57
C VAL A 253 37.88 -5.77 -13.33
N THR A 254 38.72 -6.43 -12.55
CA THR A 254 40.15 -6.13 -12.55
C THR A 254 40.64 -6.40 -13.97
N ALA A 255 41.04 -5.36 -14.69
CA ALA A 255 41.69 -5.52 -15.98
C ALA A 255 42.80 -6.56 -15.82
N GLU A 256 42.77 -7.61 -16.64
CA GLU A 256 43.82 -8.61 -16.67
C GLU A 256 45.13 -7.87 -16.90
N THR A 257 46.07 -8.02 -15.98
CA THR A 257 47.45 -7.60 -16.15
C THR A 257 48.00 -8.32 -17.36
N CYS A 258 48.04 -7.65 -18.52
CA CYS A 258 48.93 -8.03 -19.61
C CYS A 258 50.36 -7.91 -19.07
N VAL A 259 50.91 -9.03 -18.63
CA VAL A 259 52.35 -9.18 -18.46
C VAL A 259 52.91 -9.30 -19.87
N ILE A 260 53.68 -8.29 -20.27
CA ILE A 260 54.50 -8.27 -21.49
C ILE A 260 55.77 -9.06 -21.22
#